data_AF-H1Y7H2-F1
#
_entry.id   AF-H1Y7H2-F1
#
_cell.length_a   1.000
_cell.length_b   1.000
_cell.length_c   1.000
_cell.angle_alpha   90.00
_cell.angle_beta   90.00
_cell.angle_gamma   90.00
#
_symmetry.space_group_name_H-M   'P 1'
#
loop_
_entity.id
_entity.type
_entity.pdbx_description
1 polymer ?
#
loop_
_entity_poly.entity_id
_entity_poly.type
_entity_poly.pdbx_seq_one_letter_code
_entity_poly.pdbx_strand_id
1 'polypeptide(L)' 'MKATDHVASYCFNRDCSNSIYRYQTTAITYLTLEKTLIEEIRCSKCGSILKSKIDLEIEEQLRELLPNAS' A
#
# COMPACT_ATOMS: atom_id res chain seq x y z
N MET A 1 17.33 0.40 21.03
CA MET A 1 16.99 1.54 20.14
C MET A 1 15.56 1.33 19.68
N LYS A 2 14.63 2.25 19.97
CA LYS A 2 13.19 2.07 19.71
C LYS A 2 12.75 2.96 18.55
N ALA A 3 12.62 2.38 17.36
CA ALA A 3 11.80 2.87 16.28
C ALA A 3 10.77 1.75 16.00
N THR A 4 9.46 1.92 16.16
CA THR A 4 8.53 2.62 15.25
C THR A 4 8.65 2.21 13.77
N ASP A 5 9.20 1.03 13.46
CA ASP A 5 9.36 0.54 12.08
C ASP A 5 8.07 -0.09 11.53
N HIS A 6 6.92 0.55 11.79
CA HIS A 6 5.64 0.12 11.26
C HIS A 6 5.17 1.07 10.16
N VAL A 7 5.05 0.52 8.95
CA VAL A 7 4.58 1.21 7.76
C VAL A 7 3.09 0.96 7.61
N ALA A 8 2.33 2.05 7.49
CA ALA A 8 0.89 1.98 7.24
C ALA A 8 0.62 1.60 5.76
N SER A 9 -0.17 0.55 5.57
CA SER A 9 -0.58 0.03 4.27
C SER A 9 -2.10 0.06 4.14
N TYR A 10 -2.58 0.43 2.96
CA TYR A 10 -3.99 0.70 2.69
C TYR A 10 -4.50 0.01 1.43
N CYS A 11 -5.81 -0.23 1.37
CA CYS A 11 -6.46 -0.70 0.15
C CYS A 11 -6.79 0.47 -0.77
N PHE A 12 -6.29 0.46 -1.99
CA PHE A 12 -6.56 1.48 -3.01
C PHE A 12 -7.66 1.08 -4.02
N ASN A 13 -8.37 -0.03 -3.78
CA ASN A 13 -9.53 -0.38 -4.60
C ASN A 13 -10.73 0.51 -4.20
N ARG A 14 -11.22 1.35 -5.11
CA ARG A 14 -12.33 2.30 -4.86
C ARG A 14 -13.66 1.62 -4.51
N ASP A 15 -13.87 0.41 -5.03
CA ASP A 15 -15.09 -0.35 -4.81
C ASP A 15 -15.08 -1.11 -3.48
N CYS A 16 -13.94 -1.18 -2.81
CA CYS A 16 -13.81 -1.85 -1.52
C CYS A 16 -14.39 -0.99 -0.38
N SER A 17 -15.08 -1.63 0.57
CA SER A 17 -15.57 -0.98 1.80
C SER A 17 -14.43 -0.48 2.69
N ASN A 18 -13.27 -1.15 2.67
CA ASN A 18 -12.10 -0.81 3.48
C ASN A 18 -11.10 0.10 2.77
N SER A 19 -11.51 0.66 1.62
CA SER A 19 -10.66 1.50 0.80
C SER A 19 -10.24 2.78 1.52
N ILE A 20 -9.02 3.26 1.25
CA ILE A 20 -8.55 4.57 1.71
C ILE A 20 -9.45 5.72 1.26
N TYR A 21 -10.19 5.53 0.16
CA TYR A 21 -11.14 6.52 -0.37
C TYR A 21 -12.45 6.59 0.44
N ARG A 22 -12.65 5.74 1.45
CA ARG A 22 -13.84 5.73 2.31
C ARG A 22 -13.45 6.07 3.75
N TYR A 23 -13.22 7.34 4.03
CA TYR A 23 -12.66 7.84 5.29
C TYR A 23 -13.25 7.23 6.57
N GLN A 24 -14.56 6.97 6.61
CA GLN A 24 -15.24 6.39 7.79
C GLN A 24 -14.97 4.90 8.01
N THR A 25 -14.60 4.17 6.95
CA THR A 25 -14.46 2.70 6.95
C THR A 25 -13.09 2.23 6.50
N THR A 26 -12.17 3.15 6.22
CA THR A 26 -10.78 2.85 5.88
C THR A 26 -10.16 1.94 6.95
N ALA A 27 -9.65 0.79 6.52
CA ALA A 27 -8.86 -0.07 7.38
C ALA A 27 -7.36 0.18 7.14
N ILE A 28 -6.60 0.31 8.22
CA ILE A 28 -5.14 0.51 8.18
C ILE A 28 -4.48 -0.79 8.63
N THR A 29 -3.55 -1.30 7.83
CA THR A 29 -2.69 -2.43 8.20
C THR A 29 -1.29 -1.90 8.46
N TYR A 30 -0.78 -2.10 9.68
CA TYR A 30 0.59 -1.76 10.02
C TYR A 30 1.49 -2.97 9.80
N LEU A 31 2.51 -2.82 8.95
CA LEU A 31 3.47 -3.86 8.60
C LEU A 31 4.88 -3.41 8.99
N THR A 32 5.80 -4.34 9.21
CA THR A 32 7.21 -3.97 9.31
C THR A 32 7.72 -3.45 7.97
N LEU A 33 8.77 -2.63 7.98
CA LEU A 33 9.41 -2.18 6.74
C LEU A 33 9.82 -3.36 5.85
N GLU A 34 10.44 -4.39 6.44
CA GLU A 34 10.81 -5.62 5.74
C GLU A 34 9.59 -6.23 5.02
N LYS A 35 8.50 -6.53 5.75
CA LYS A 35 7.29 -7.09 5.16
C LYS A 35 6.71 -6.24 4.04
N THR A 36 6.76 -4.92 4.19
CA THR A 36 6.26 -3.99 3.16
C THR A 36 7.04 -4.12 1.85
N LEU A 37 8.37 -4.33 1.93
CA LEU A 37 9.24 -4.39 0.76
C LEU A 37 9.28 -5.77 0.06
N ILE A 38 9.01 -6.85 0.80
CA ILE A 38 9.19 -8.22 0.29
C ILE A 38 7.90 -9.05 0.15
N GLU A 39 6.81 -8.68 0.82
CA GLU A 39 5.56 -9.46 0.81
C GLU A 39 4.40 -8.71 0.12
N GLU A 40 3.68 -9.39 -0.78
CA GLU A 40 2.38 -8.91 -1.28
C GLU A 40 1.27 -9.16 -0.26
N ILE A 41 1.00 -8.18 0.60
CA ILE A 41 -0.13 -8.25 1.53
C ILE A 41 -1.43 -7.85 0.85
N ARG A 42 -2.49 -8.64 1.06
CA ARG A 42 -3.80 -8.44 0.42
C ARG A 42 -4.86 -7.95 1.39
N CYS A 43 -5.76 -7.11 0.90
CA CYS A 43 -6.93 -6.65 1.63
C CYS A 43 -7.85 -7.83 1.96
N SER A 44 -8.21 -7.99 3.24
CA SER A 44 -9.08 -9.07 3.71
C SER A 44 -10.52 -8.99 3.21
N LYS A 45 -10.96 -7.87 2.62
CA LYS A 45 -12.32 -7.68 2.09
C LYS A 45 -12.46 -7.93 0.60
N CYS A 46 -11.51 -7.46 -0.20
CA CYS A 46 -11.62 -7.51 -1.66
C CYS A 46 -10.46 -8.25 -2.35
N GLY A 47 -9.44 -8.70 -1.60
CA GLY A 47 -8.28 -9.40 -2.15
C GLY A 47 -7.27 -8.53 -2.92
N SER A 48 -7.56 -7.23 -3.12
CA SER A 48 -6.62 -6.28 -3.74
C SER A 48 -5.37 -6.11 -2.89
N ILE A 49 -4.22 -5.89 -3.54
CA ILE A 49 -2.94 -5.65 -2.86
C ILE A 49 -3.03 -4.35 -2.04
N LEU A 50 -2.54 -4.40 -0.80
CA LEU A 50 -2.38 -3.23 0.04
C LEU A 50 -1.10 -2.50 -0.37
N LYS A 51 -1.16 -1.17 -0.40
CA LYS A 51 0.00 -0.33 -0.73
C LYS A 51 0.28 0.63 0.41
N SER A 52 1.56 0.83 0.69
CA SER A 52 2.09 1.87 1.55
C SER A 52 2.50 3.10 0.74
N LYS A 53 2.91 4.17 1.43
CA LYS A 53 3.51 5.34 0.77
C LYS A 53 4.80 4.97 0.01
N ILE A 54 5.57 4.02 0.53
CA ILE A 54 6.82 3.57 -0.10
C ILE A 54 6.52 2.92 -1.46
N ASP A 55 5.50 2.07 -1.52
CA ASP A 55 5.08 1.43 -2.78
C ASP A 55 4.69 2.47 -3.83
N LEU A 56 3.98 3.53 -3.44
CA LEU A 56 3.58 4.60 -4.35
C LEU A 56 4.78 5.40 -4.86
N GLU A 57 5.76 5.69 -4.00
CA GLU A 57 6.99 6.39 -4.39
C GLU A 57 7.84 5.54 -5.34
N ILE A 58 7.91 4.23 -5.11
CA ILE A 58 8.59 3.29 -6.04
C ILE A 58 7.87 3.27 -7.39
N GLU A 59 6.54 3.15 -7.41
CA GLU A 59 5.74 3.15 -8.64
C GLU A 59 5.90 4.45 -9.44
N GLU A 60 5.98 5.59 -8.74
CA GLU A 60 6.21 6.90 -9.35
C GLU A 60 7.61 6.98 -9.98
N GLN A 61 8.67 6.62 -9.24
CA GLN A 61 10.04 6.60 -9.75
C GLN A 61 10.19 5.64 -10.94
N LEU A 62 9.57 4.46 -10.88
CA LEU A 62 9.59 3.51 -11.99
C LEU A 62 8.91 4.07 -13.24
N ARG A 63 7.80 4.81 -13.07
CA ARG A 63 7.10 5.47 -14.19
C ARG A 63 7.96 6.57 -14.83
N GLU A 64 8.69 7.34 -14.03
CA GLU A 64 9.61 8.37 -14.53
C GLU A 64 10.79 7.77 -15.30
N LEU A 65 11.29 6.60 -14.86
CA LEU A 65 12.40 5.90 -15.49
C LEU A 65 11.99 5.11 -16.75
N LEU A 66 10.72 4.74 -16.87
CA LEU A 66 10.17 3.95 -17.99
C LEU A 66 9.09 4.71 -18.75
N PRO A 67 9.41 5.83 -19.43
CA PRO A 67 8.41 6.67 -20.09
C PRO A 67 7.61 5.99 -21.23
N ASN A 68 7.97 4.77 -21.65
CA ASN A 68 7.42 4.10 -22.84
C ASN A 68 6.98 2.63 -22.63
N ALA A 69 6.49 2.22 -21.46
CA ALA A 69 5.77 0.95 -21.35
C ALA A 69 4.27 1.17 -21.66
N SER A 70 3.97 1.39 -22.95
CA SER A 70 2.60 1.38 -23.49
C SER A 70 2.26 0.02 -24.07
#